data_AF-A0A954MJZ2-F1
#
_entry.id   AF-A0A954MJZ2-F1
#
_cell.length_a   1.000
_cell.length_b   1.000
_cell.length_c   1.000
_cell.angle_alpha   90.00
_cell.angle_beta   90.00
_cell.angle_gamma   90.00
#
_symmetry.space_group_name_H-M   'P 1'
#
loop_
_entity.id
_entity.type
_entity.pdbx_description
1 polymer ?
#
loop_
_entity_poly.entity_id
_entity_poly.type
_entity_poly.pdbx_seq_one_letter_code
_entity_poly.pdbx_strand_id
1 'polypeptide(L)'
;MSQLTVYREPASIDEPYILSFQEHAAEIRRSRFRLVGHKAAQPQPTWRTLLAMRTKVQHHNQCCPECRRVTVEPVEMFDGSLSRNGALIQNSTTLIGFSCSACGHEWPAS
;
A
#
# COMPACT_ATOMS: atom_id res chain seq x y z
N MET A 1 -51.77 26.16 5.12
CA MET A 1 -50.31 26.06 4.89
C MET A 1 -49.64 26.10 6.25
N SER A 2 -49.16 24.96 6.76
CA SER A 2 -48.55 24.86 8.09
C SER A 2 -47.05 24.63 7.94
N GLN A 3 -46.24 25.58 8.38
CA GLN A 3 -44.78 25.44 8.43
C GLN A 3 -44.42 24.80 9.78
N LEU A 4 -43.98 23.55 9.73
CA LEU A 4 -43.40 22.84 10.86
C LEU A 4 -41.90 23.10 10.85
N THR A 5 -41.42 23.90 11.79
CA THR A 5 -39.98 24.09 12.04
C THR A 5 -39.56 23.07 13.09
N VAL A 6 -38.90 21.99 12.66
CA VAL A 6 -38.30 21.01 13.56
C VAL A 6 -37.04 21.62 14.15
N TYR A 7 -37.08 22.00 15.42
CA TYR A 7 -35.88 22.36 16.17
C TYR A 7 -35.02 21.11 16.34
N ARG A 8 -33.82 21.13 15.74
CA ARG A 8 -32.81 20.09 15.92
C ARG A 8 -31.79 20.63 16.92
N GLU A 9 -31.72 19.99 18.07
CA GLU A 9 -30.70 20.25 19.10
C GLU A 9 -29.32 20.16 18.44
N PRO A 10 -28.39 21.11 18.67
CA PRO A 10 -27.05 21.00 18.13
C PRO A 10 -26.45 19.72 18.70
N ALA A 11 -26.19 18.73 17.84
CA ALA A 11 -25.42 17.55 18.20
C ALA A 11 -24.18 18.07 18.94
N SER A 12 -23.98 17.60 20.17
CA SER A 12 -22.77 17.88 20.94
C SER A 12 -21.59 17.57 20.03
N ILE A 13 -20.96 18.62 19.51
CA ILE A 13 -19.67 18.48 18.87
C ILE A 13 -18.76 18.16 20.05
N ASP A 14 -18.47 16.87 20.25
CA ASP A 14 -17.42 16.45 21.15
C ASP A 14 -16.18 17.25 20.74
N GLU A 15 -15.86 18.26 21.53
CA GLU A 15 -14.71 19.12 21.28
C GLU A 15 -13.51 18.19 21.13
N PRO A 16 -12.78 18.23 19.99
CA PRO A 16 -11.74 17.25 19.74
C PRO A 16 -10.69 17.38 20.84
N TYR A 17 -10.65 16.38 21.73
CA TYR A 17 -9.76 16.38 22.87
C TYR A 17 -8.32 16.19 22.38
N ILE A 18 -7.57 17.29 22.33
CA ILE A 18 -6.18 17.30 21.89
C ILE A 18 -5.31 16.78 23.02
N LEU A 19 -4.79 15.56 22.86
CA LEU A 19 -3.82 14.98 23.77
C LEU A 19 -2.48 15.71 23.66
N SER A 20 -1.82 15.96 24.79
CA SER A 20 -0.41 16.33 24.78
C SER A 20 0.45 15.19 24.23
N PHE A 21 1.68 15.48 23.78
CA PHE A 21 2.60 14.45 23.31
C PHE A 21 2.87 13.35 24.35
N GLN A 22 2.85 13.69 25.63
CA GLN A 22 3.06 12.73 26.72
C GLN A 22 1.84 11.83 26.91
N GLU A 23 0.63 12.39 26.89
CA GLU A 23 -0.62 11.65 26.99
C GLU A 23 -0.83 10.75 25.77
N HIS A 24 -0.52 11.25 24.58
CA HIS A 24 -0.56 10.47 23.35
C HIS A 24 0.44 9.30 23.39
N ALA A 25 1.67 9.53 23.86
CA ALA A 25 2.66 8.47 24.01
C ALA A 25 2.25 7.43 25.08
N ALA A 26 1.57 7.86 26.15
CA ALA A 26 1.01 6.95 27.16
C ALA A 26 -0.19 6.16 26.62
N GLU A 27 -1.04 6.78 25.81
CA GLU A 27 -2.16 6.14 25.14
C GLU A 27 -1.65 5.08 24.16
N ILE A 28 -0.68 5.40 23.28
CA ILE A 28 -0.05 4.42 22.39
C ILE A 28 0.51 3.23 23.18
N ARG A 29 1.20 3.48 24.30
CA ARG A 29 1.71 2.39 25.17
C ARG A 29 0.60 1.51 25.73
N ARG A 30 -0.53 2.11 26.15
CA ARG A 30 -1.73 1.39 26.63
C ARG A 30 -2.43 0.61 25.52
N SER A 31 -2.62 1.21 24.34
CA SER A 31 -3.25 0.57 23.18
C SER A 31 -2.40 -0.56 22.58
N ARG A 32 -1.08 -0.39 22.60
CA ARG A 32 -0.13 -1.39 22.09
C ARG A 32 -0.18 -2.68 22.91
N PHE A 33 -0.49 -2.60 24.21
CA PHE A 33 -0.68 -3.79 25.07
C PHE A 33 -1.96 -4.59 24.76
N ARG A 34 -3.04 -3.95 24.30
CA ARG A 34 -4.28 -4.67 23.92
C ARG A 34 -4.19 -5.35 22.56
N LEU A 35 -3.36 -4.87 21.65
CA LEU A 35 -3.22 -5.42 20.30
C LEU A 35 -2.22 -6.59 20.19
N VAL A 36 -1.45 -6.89 21.24
CA VAL A 36 -0.50 -8.02 21.24
C VAL A 36 -1.22 -9.39 21.28
N GLY A 37 -2.52 -9.41 21.55
CA GLY A 37 -3.31 -10.65 21.66
C GLY A 37 -3.75 -11.30 20.33
N HIS A 38 -3.76 -10.58 19.19
CA HIS A 38 -4.39 -11.09 17.95
C HIS A 38 -3.70 -10.71 16.63
N LYS A 39 -2.41 -10.41 16.64
CA LYS A 39 -1.60 -10.53 15.42
C LYS A 39 -0.45 -11.47 15.71
N ALA A 40 -0.64 -12.75 15.40
CA ALA A 40 0.49 -13.63 15.14
C ALA A 40 1.46 -12.82 14.29
N ALA A 41 2.68 -12.59 14.78
CA ALA A 41 3.70 -11.87 14.06
C ALA A 41 3.81 -12.56 12.68
N GLN A 42 3.29 -11.91 11.63
CA GLN A 42 3.45 -12.47 10.30
C GLN A 42 4.95 -12.57 10.07
N PRO A 43 5.49 -13.77 9.79
CA PRO A 43 6.91 -13.89 9.51
C PRO A 43 7.22 -12.98 8.32
N GLN A 44 8.20 -12.11 8.49
CA GLN A 44 8.67 -11.24 7.40
C GLN A 44 8.99 -12.14 6.19
N PRO A 45 8.45 -11.83 4.99
CA PRO A 45 8.67 -12.66 3.83
C PRO A 45 10.16 -12.74 3.53
N THR A 46 10.67 -13.96 3.33
CA THR A 46 12.06 -14.15 2.92
C THR A 46 12.27 -13.63 1.50
N TRP A 47 13.52 -13.34 1.13
CA TRP A 47 13.87 -12.93 -0.23
C TRP A 47 13.42 -13.95 -1.30
N ARG A 48 13.42 -15.25 -0.99
CA ARG A 48 12.93 -16.31 -1.89
C ARG A 48 11.44 -16.18 -2.15
N THR A 49 10.68 -15.87 -1.09
CA THR A 49 9.23 -15.68 -1.18
C THR A 49 8.90 -14.44 -2.02
N LEU A 50 9.61 -13.34 -1.79
CA LEU A 50 9.46 -12.10 -2.56
C LEU A 50 9.78 -12.31 -4.05
N LEU A 51 10.86 -13.03 -4.35
CA LEU A 51 11.22 -13.37 -5.72
C LEU A 51 10.14 -14.21 -6.40
N ALA A 52 9.64 -15.25 -5.73
CA ALA A 52 8.57 -16.10 -6.27
C ALA A 52 7.26 -15.33 -6.52
N MET A 53 6.90 -14.41 -5.61
CA MET A 53 5.75 -13.51 -5.79
C MET A 53 5.93 -12.62 -7.02
N ARG A 54 7.11 -12.00 -7.19
CA ARG A 54 7.42 -11.16 -8.36
C ARG A 54 7.30 -11.95 -9.67
N THR A 55 7.87 -13.15 -9.74
CA THR A 55 7.78 -14.00 -10.94
C THR A 55 6.33 -14.32 -11.29
N LYS A 56 5.50 -14.61 -10.28
CA LYS A 56 4.07 -14.89 -10.49
C LYS A 56 3.34 -13.68 -11.04
N VAL A 57 3.59 -12.50 -10.48
CA VAL A 57 2.99 -11.23 -10.93
C VAL A 57 3.42 -10.92 -12.36
N GLN A 58 4.71 -11.05 -12.69
CA GLN A 58 5.20 -10.86 -14.06
C GLN A 58 4.57 -11.85 -15.04
N HIS A 59 4.42 -13.12 -14.64
CA HIS A 59 3.79 -14.12 -15.49
C HIS A 59 2.31 -13.82 -15.76
N HIS A 60 1.58 -13.35 -14.75
CA HIS A 60 0.17 -12.99 -14.90
C HIS A 60 -0.02 -11.78 -15.84
N ASN A 61 0.95 -10.88 -15.88
CA ASN A 61 0.90 -9.62 -16.62
C ASN A 61 1.68 -9.65 -17.94
N GLN A 62 1.86 -10.83 -18.54
CA GLN A 62 2.60 -10.98 -19.81
C GLN A 62 1.88 -10.36 -21.02
N CYS A 63 0.57 -10.11 -20.92
CA CYS A 63 -0.23 -9.58 -22.01
C CYS A 63 -0.98 -8.33 -21.56
N CYS A 64 -1.03 -7.33 -22.44
CA CYS A 64 -1.83 -6.13 -22.20
C CYS A 64 -3.32 -6.48 -22.09
N PRO A 65 -4.03 -6.05 -21.03
CA PRO A 65 -5.46 -6.32 -20.88
C PRO A 65 -6.33 -5.63 -21.95
N GLU A 66 -5.84 -4.52 -22.53
CA GLU A 66 -6.57 -3.73 -23.53
C GLU A 66 -6.35 -4.28 -24.96
N CYS A 67 -5.09 -4.34 -25.43
CA CYS A 67 -4.77 -4.72 -26.81
C CYS A 67 -4.29 -6.17 -26.99
N ARG A 68 -4.15 -6.94 -25.89
CA ARG A 68 -3.70 -8.35 -25.85
C ARG A 68 -2.32 -8.64 -26.44
N ARG A 69 -1.50 -7.61 -26.69
CA ARG A 69 -0.11 -7.77 -27.13
C ARG A 69 0.81 -8.11 -25.95
N VAL A 70 1.92 -8.77 -26.27
CA VAL A 70 2.96 -9.20 -25.31
C VAL A 70 4.07 -8.16 -25.09
N THR A 71 3.91 -6.97 -25.68
CA THR A 71 4.86 -5.86 -25.58
C THR A 71 4.63 -5.11 -24.27
N VAL A 72 4.83 -5.81 -23.15
CA VAL A 72 4.58 -5.32 -21.79
C VAL A 72 5.91 -5.08 -21.09
N GLU A 73 6.06 -3.91 -20.49
CA GLU A 73 7.23 -3.51 -19.71
C GLU A 73 6.86 -3.31 -18.23
N PRO A 74 7.66 -3.82 -17.28
CA PRO A 74 7.43 -3.58 -15.87
C PRO A 74 7.75 -2.12 -15.51
N VAL A 75 6.87 -1.50 -14.73
CA VAL A 75 7.09 -0.18 -14.15
C VAL A 75 7.57 -0.36 -12.72
N GLU A 76 8.77 0.13 -12.44
CA GLU A 76 9.45 -0.05 -11.16
C GLU A 76 9.69 1.30 -10.48
N MET A 77 9.57 1.33 -9.16
CA MET A 77 9.95 2.48 -8.35
C MET A 77 11.48 2.53 -8.22
N PHE A 78 12.05 3.73 -8.17
CA PHE A 78 13.50 3.92 -8.03
C PHE A 78 13.94 3.84 -6.56
N ASP A 79 13.56 2.76 -5.88
CA ASP A 79 13.85 2.47 -4.46
C ASP A 79 14.78 1.26 -4.29
N GLY A 80 15.37 0.78 -5.38
CA GLY A 80 16.20 -0.41 -5.37
C GLY A 80 17.51 -0.25 -4.61
N SER A 81 18.02 -1.38 -4.12
CA SER A 81 19.29 -1.45 -3.41
C SER A 81 20.46 -1.33 -4.39
N LEU A 82 21.50 -0.59 -4.01
CA LEU A 82 22.74 -0.53 -4.77
C LEU A 82 23.72 -1.61 -4.27
N SER A 83 24.42 -2.23 -5.21
CA SER A 83 25.57 -3.11 -4.96
C SER A 83 26.77 -2.29 -4.50
N ARG A 84 27.83 -2.99 -4.04
CA ARG A 84 29.07 -2.38 -3.58
C ARG A 84 29.77 -1.51 -4.63
N ASN A 85 29.55 -1.81 -5.91
CA ASN A 85 30.06 -1.04 -7.05
C ASN A 85 29.12 0.09 -7.50
N GLY A 86 28.04 0.38 -6.75
CA GLY A 86 27.04 1.40 -7.09
C GLY A 86 26.04 0.97 -8.17
N ALA A 87 26.11 -0.26 -8.68
CA ALA A 87 25.12 -0.77 -9.63
C ALA A 87 23.82 -1.16 -8.92
N LEU A 88 22.67 -0.87 -9.54
CA LEU A 88 21.37 -1.29 -9.01
C LEU A 88 21.28 -2.83 -8.99
N ILE A 89 20.92 -3.39 -7.83
CA ILE A 89 20.69 -4.82 -7.70
C ILE A 89 19.39 -5.17 -8.43
N GLN A 90 19.47 -6.09 -9.38
CA GLN A 90 18.30 -6.53 -10.15
C GLN A 90 17.19 -7.06 -9.23
N ASN A 91 15.94 -6.73 -9.55
CA ASN A 91 14.75 -7.11 -8.79
C ASN A 91 14.69 -6.60 -7.34
N SER A 92 15.58 -5.67 -6.95
CA SER A 92 15.52 -5.02 -5.63
C SER A 92 14.60 -3.80 -5.59
N THR A 93 14.24 -3.27 -6.76
CA THR A 93 13.25 -2.21 -6.96
C THR A 93 11.83 -2.74 -6.72
N THR A 94 10.98 -1.90 -6.15
CA THR A 94 9.56 -2.23 -5.98
C THR A 94 8.86 -2.19 -7.33
N LEU A 95 8.27 -3.32 -7.73
CA LEU A 95 7.41 -3.41 -8.92
C LEU A 95 6.06 -2.77 -8.60
N ILE A 96 5.69 -1.70 -9.29
CA ILE A 96 4.45 -0.95 -9.04
C ILE A 96 3.36 -1.23 -10.08
N GLY A 97 3.74 -1.60 -11.30
CA GLY A 97 2.81 -1.83 -12.38
C GLY A 97 3.46 -2.32 -13.66
N PHE A 98 2.70 -2.22 -14.74
CA PHE A 98 3.10 -2.60 -16.09
C PHE A 98 2.57 -1.57 -17.08
N SER A 99 3.30 -1.38 -18.18
CA SER A 99 2.91 -0.53 -19.30
C SER A 99 2.98 -1.32 -20.61
N CYS A 100 2.08 -1.04 -21.54
CA CYS A 100 2.11 -1.62 -22.88
C CYS A 100 2.79 -0.66 -23.84
N SER A 101 3.94 -1.05 -24.42
CA SER A 101 4.65 -0.19 -25.38
C SER A 101 3.96 -0.07 -26.74
N ALA A 102 2.92 -0.88 -27.01
CA ALA A 102 2.15 -0.80 -28.24
C ALA A 102 0.94 0.15 -28.18
N CYS A 103 0.19 0.16 -27.08
CA CYS A 103 -1.01 1.00 -26.93
C CYS A 103 -0.90 2.06 -25.82
N GLY A 104 0.16 2.03 -25.01
CA GLY A 104 0.39 2.97 -23.91
C GLY A 104 -0.44 2.69 -22.65
N HIS A 105 -1.22 1.60 -22.60
CA HIS A 105 -2.02 1.27 -21.43
C HIS A 105 -1.14 0.90 -20.23
N GLU A 106 -1.47 1.42 -19.04
CA GLU A 106 -0.77 1.13 -17.79
C GLU A 106 -1.72 0.50 -16.76
N TRP A 107 -1.24 -0.46 -15.97
CA TRP A 107 -2.04 -1.14 -14.96
C TRP A 107 -1.20 -1.61 -13.75
N PRO A 108 -1.82 -1.78 -12.57
CA PRO A 108 -1.09 -2.08 -11.34
C PRO A 108 -0.57 -3.52 -11.27
N ALA A 109 0.49 -3.73 -10.50
CA ALA A 109 1.06 -5.04 -10.21
C ALA A 109 0.25 -5.74 -9.09
N SER A 110 -0.82 -6.45 -9.48
CA SER A 110 -1.68 -7.24 -8.59
C SER A 110 -1.33 -8.73 -8.56
#